data_AF-A0A0D3DP98-F1
#
_entry.id   AF-A0A0D3DP98-F1
#
_cell.length_a   1.000
_cell.length_b   1.000
_cell.length_c   1.000
_cell.angle_alpha   90.00
_cell.angle_beta   90.00
_cell.angle_gamma   90.00
#
_symmetry.space_group_name_H-M   'P 1'
#
loop_
_entity.id
_entity.type
_entity.pdbx_description
1 polymer ?
#
loop_
_entity_poly.entity_id
_entity_poly.type
_entity_poly.pdbx_seq_one_letter_code
_entity_poly.pdbx_strand_id
1 'polypeptide(L)'
;MSGNDAVKTAKIVAWWDMKDCPIPEGYDARRVRPSIERACKERGFSGSVSITAYADQTKTPDHHLQALSSTGVAVAHTISECTCKLMYEDIVEWRGHNPPPATIMITWMVTSPGI
;
A
#
# COMPACT_ATOMS: atom_id res chain seq x y z
N MET A 1 -19.26 -10.69 18.71
CA MET A 1 -18.92 -9.94 17.49
C MET A 1 -19.14 -10.85 16.32
N SER A 2 -19.89 -10.43 15.29
CA SER A 2 -20.08 -11.25 14.10
C SER A 2 -18.74 -11.37 13.36
N GLY A 3 -18.49 -12.50 12.69
CA GLY A 3 -17.27 -12.69 11.89
C GLY A 3 -17.05 -11.58 10.86
N ASN A 4 -18.13 -10.95 10.38
CA ASN A 4 -18.06 -9.82 9.44
C ASN A 4 -17.58 -8.51 10.08
N ASP A 5 -17.87 -8.27 11.36
CA ASP A 5 -17.43 -7.05 12.05
C ASP A 5 -15.93 -7.09 12.32
N ALA A 6 -15.43 -8.26 12.67
CA ALA A 6 -14.01 -8.48 12.93
C ALA A 6 -13.16 -8.34 11.64
N VAL A 7 -13.71 -8.73 10.49
CA VAL A 7 -13.07 -8.51 9.16
C VAL A 7 -13.05 -7.02 8.81
N LYS A 8 -14.13 -6.27 9.09
CA LYS A 8 -14.19 -4.83 8.82
C LYS A 8 -13.23 -4.02 9.68
N THR A 9 -12.88 -4.49 10.88
CA THR A 9 -11.92 -3.81 11.77
C THR A 9 -10.50 -4.38 11.69
N ALA A 10 -10.26 -5.39 10.83
CA ALA A 10 -8.97 -6.02 10.70
C ALA A 10 -7.91 -5.03 10.19
N LYS A 11 -6.65 -5.21 10.63
CA LYS A 11 -5.52 -4.44 10.10
C LYS A 11 -5.41 -4.64 8.59
N ILE A 12 -5.14 -3.55 7.89
CA ILE A 12 -5.04 -3.50 6.43
C ILE A 12 -3.58 -3.21 6.08
N VAL A 13 -3.00 -4.01 5.20
CA VAL A 13 -1.69 -3.73 4.61
C VAL A 13 -1.84 -3.58 3.11
N ALA A 14 -1.21 -2.55 2.55
CA ALA A 14 -1.13 -2.28 1.13
C ALA A 14 0.34 -2.27 0.69
N TRP A 15 0.66 -3.11 -0.27
CA TRP A 15 1.95 -3.12 -0.96
C TRP A 15 1.78 -2.58 -2.36
N TRP A 16 2.64 -1.63 -2.71
CA TRP A 16 2.55 -0.89 -3.96
C TRP A 16 3.88 -0.92 -4.70
N ASP A 17 3.88 -1.47 -5.91
CA ASP A 17 5.02 -1.43 -6.82
C ASP A 17 5.03 -0.12 -7.62
N MET A 18 6.00 0.75 -7.35
CA MET A 18 6.13 2.05 -8.03
C MET A 18 6.70 1.94 -9.44
N LYS A 19 7.32 0.81 -9.81
CA LYS A 19 7.82 0.62 -11.16
C LYS A 19 6.67 0.35 -12.12
N ASP A 20 5.79 -0.57 -11.77
CA ASP A 20 4.64 -0.93 -12.60
C ASP A 20 3.45 0.03 -12.40
N CYS A 21 3.37 0.70 -11.25
CA CYS A 21 2.37 1.73 -10.96
C CYS A 21 3.06 3.03 -10.47
N PRO A 22 3.74 3.79 -11.34
CA PRO A 22 4.43 5.01 -10.94
C PRO A 22 3.45 6.12 -10.56
N ILE A 23 3.95 7.11 -9.81
CA ILE A 23 3.21 8.35 -9.55
C ILE A 23 3.12 9.13 -10.87
N PRO A 24 1.92 9.49 -11.34
CA PRO A 24 1.77 10.30 -12.55
C PRO A 24 2.46 11.66 -12.40
N GLU A 25 2.97 12.20 -13.51
CA GLU A 25 3.59 13.52 -13.50
C GLU A 25 2.58 14.60 -13.04
N GLY A 26 3.04 15.50 -12.16
CA GLY A 26 2.19 16.54 -11.57
C GLY A 26 1.22 16.05 -10.49
N TYR A 27 1.19 14.74 -10.18
CA TYR A 27 0.37 14.21 -9.09
C TYR A 27 1.07 14.38 -7.73
N ASP A 28 0.35 14.94 -6.75
CA ASP A 28 0.87 15.04 -5.38
C ASP A 28 0.88 13.65 -4.71
N ALA A 29 2.08 13.10 -4.54
CA ALA A 29 2.34 11.83 -3.86
C ALA A 29 1.75 11.77 -2.43
N ARG A 30 1.53 12.91 -1.75
CA ARG A 30 0.88 12.96 -0.44
C ARG A 30 -0.57 12.48 -0.48
N ARG A 31 -1.19 12.43 -1.66
CA ARG A 31 -2.57 11.96 -1.86
C ARG A 31 -2.68 10.45 -1.92
N VAL A 32 -1.58 9.69 -2.04
CA VAL A 32 -1.60 8.23 -2.13
C VAL A 32 -2.27 7.60 -0.91
N ARG A 33 -1.78 7.92 0.30
CA ARG A 33 -2.33 7.37 1.55
C ARG A 33 -3.82 7.72 1.75
N PRO A 34 -4.24 9.00 1.69
CA PRO A 34 -5.65 9.36 1.81
C PRO A 34 -6.55 8.65 0.79
N SER A 35 -6.05 8.41 -0.43
CA SER A 35 -6.81 7.71 -1.47
C SER A 35 -7.02 6.23 -1.14
N ILE A 36 -5.98 5.55 -0.64
CA ILE A 36 -6.06 4.15 -0.20
C ILE A 36 -6.98 4.02 1.02
N GLU A 37 -6.83 4.90 2.01
CA GLU A 37 -7.69 4.92 3.20
C GLU A 37 -9.16 5.17 2.84
N ARG A 38 -9.43 6.11 1.91
CA ARG A 38 -10.78 6.35 1.40
C ARG A 38 -11.35 5.12 0.71
N ALA A 39 -10.59 4.46 -0.16
CA ALA A 39 -11.04 3.25 -0.85
C ALA A 39 -11.34 2.09 0.12
N CYS A 40 -10.54 1.96 1.19
CA CYS A 40 -10.81 1.00 2.27
C CYS A 40 -12.14 1.30 2.97
N LYS A 41 -12.35 2.57 3.32
CA LYS A 41 -13.58 3.03 3.99
C LYS A 41 -14.83 2.83 3.14
N GLU A 42 -14.77 3.14 1.84
CA GLU A 42 -15.87 2.94 0.89
C GLU A 42 -16.26 1.46 0.76
N ARG A 43 -15.30 0.53 0.97
CA ARG A 43 -15.54 -0.91 1.02
C ARG A 43 -15.98 -1.41 2.40
N GLY A 44 -16.14 -0.53 3.37
CA GLY A 44 -16.56 -0.85 4.74
C GLY A 44 -15.44 -1.33 5.66
N PHE A 45 -14.18 -1.20 5.26
CA PHE A 45 -13.04 -1.47 6.12
C PHE A 45 -12.69 -0.22 6.95
N SER A 46 -12.46 -0.42 8.23
CA SER A 46 -12.24 0.62 9.25
C SER A 46 -10.99 0.34 10.11
N GLY A 47 -10.25 -0.73 9.82
CA GLY A 47 -8.99 -1.03 10.49
C GLY A 47 -7.85 -0.10 10.06
N SER A 48 -6.76 -0.13 10.81
CA SER A 48 -5.58 0.69 10.53
C SER A 48 -4.90 0.26 9.22
N VAL A 49 -4.51 1.23 8.39
CA VAL A 49 -3.85 1.00 7.09
C VAL A 49 -2.34 1.21 7.22
N SER A 50 -1.56 0.18 6.87
CA SER A 50 -0.11 0.25 6.67
C SER A 50 0.17 0.20 5.17
N ILE A 51 1.08 1.05 4.68
CA ILE A 51 1.39 1.15 3.24
C ILE A 51 2.90 1.09 3.05
N THR A 52 3.36 0.21 2.17
CA THR A 52 4.75 0.12 1.74
C THR A 52 4.83 0.25 0.23
N ALA A 53 5.58 1.26 -0.23
CA ALA A 53 5.92 1.49 -1.62
C ALA A 53 7.28 0.83 -1.92
N TYR A 54 7.35 -0.04 -2.91
CA TYR A 54 8.60 -0.57 -3.43
C TYR A 54 9.03 0.28 -4.61
N ALA A 55 10.18 0.94 -4.46
CA ALA A 55 10.69 1.85 -5.46
C ALA A 55 12.19 1.70 -5.63
N ASP A 56 12.67 1.85 -6.87
CA ASP A 56 14.07 2.14 -7.10
C ASP A 56 14.33 3.60 -6.68
N GLN A 57 14.74 3.78 -5.43
CA GLN A 57 15.02 5.11 -4.86
C GLN A 57 16.10 5.87 -5.64
N THR A 58 16.95 5.20 -6.43
CA THR A 58 17.95 5.89 -7.27
C THR A 58 17.34 6.50 -8.53
N LYS A 59 16.17 6.02 -8.94
CA LYS A 59 15.44 6.49 -10.13
C LYS A 59 14.18 7.29 -9.79
N THR A 60 13.77 7.26 -8.52
CA THR A 60 12.58 7.95 -8.05
C THR A 60 12.96 9.36 -7.59
N PRO A 61 12.28 10.41 -8.06
CA PRO A 61 12.57 11.77 -7.61
C PRO A 61 12.44 11.94 -6.09
N ASP A 62 13.41 12.61 -5.45
CA ASP A 62 13.44 12.81 -3.99
C ASP A 62 12.16 13.44 -3.45
N HIS A 63 11.55 14.37 -4.19
CA HIS A 63 10.31 15.01 -3.77
C HIS A 63 9.14 14.02 -3.65
N HIS A 64 9.11 12.95 -4.47
CA HIS A 64 8.14 11.86 -4.32
C HIS A 64 8.43 11.02 -3.09
N LEU A 65 9.70 10.65 -2.87
CA LEU A 65 10.11 9.86 -1.70
C LEU A 65 9.78 10.58 -0.39
N GLN A 66 10.13 11.86 -0.31
CA GLN A 66 9.83 12.72 0.85
C GLN A 66 8.33 12.90 1.05
N ALA A 67 7.57 13.14 -0.02
CA ALA A 67 6.14 13.29 0.06
C ALA A 67 5.46 12.01 0.57
N LEU A 68 5.87 10.84 0.11
CA LEU A 68 5.37 9.55 0.60
C LEU A 68 5.69 9.37 2.09
N SER A 69 6.97 9.51 2.47
CA SER A 69 7.39 9.35 3.87
C SER A 69 6.70 10.35 4.81
N SER A 70 6.44 11.58 4.36
CA SER A 70 5.73 12.60 5.15
C SER A 70 4.30 12.21 5.52
N THR A 71 3.70 11.28 4.77
CA THR A 71 2.35 10.76 5.04
C THR A 71 2.36 9.44 5.83
N GLY A 72 3.54 8.91 6.15
CA GLY A 72 3.69 7.61 6.82
C GLY A 72 3.64 6.42 5.86
N VAL A 73 3.80 6.64 4.55
CA VAL A 73 4.06 5.55 3.60
C VAL A 73 5.52 5.14 3.72
N ALA A 74 5.77 3.88 4.06
CA ALA A 74 7.12 3.33 4.05
C ALA A 74 7.62 3.18 2.61
N VAL A 75 8.90 3.46 2.36
CA VAL A 75 9.51 3.25 1.03
C VAL A 75 10.61 2.21 1.16
N ALA A 76 10.37 1.03 0.60
CA ALA A 76 11.37 -0.03 0.48
C ALA A 76 12.16 0.14 -0.81
N HIS A 77 13.49 0.21 -0.71
CA HIS A 77 14.34 0.24 -1.90
C HIS A 77 14.31 -1.13 -2.60
N THR A 78 13.98 -1.15 -3.89
CA THR A 78 14.01 -2.36 -4.71
C THR A 78 14.65 -2.09 -6.07
N ILE A 79 15.32 -3.10 -6.61
CA ILE A 79 15.76 -3.14 -8.01
C ILE A 79 14.79 -4.09 -8.71
N SER A 80 14.23 -3.67 -9.84
CA SER A 80 13.07 -4.28 -10.54
C SER A 80 12.99 -5.82 -10.58
N GLU A 81 14.11 -6.54 -10.62
CA GLU A 81 14.10 -8.01 -10.72
C GLU A 81 13.77 -8.69 -9.37
N CYS A 82 13.81 -7.93 -8.27
CA CYS A 82 13.63 -8.43 -6.91
C CYS A 82 12.26 -8.06 -6.30
N THR A 83 11.46 -7.20 -6.94
CA THR A 83 10.23 -6.64 -6.34
C THR A 83 9.21 -7.71 -5.99
N CYS A 84 8.94 -8.67 -6.89
CA CYS A 84 8.06 -9.80 -6.61
C CYS A 84 8.54 -10.68 -5.46
N LYS A 85 9.86 -10.88 -5.34
CA LYS A 85 10.47 -11.68 -4.28
C LYS A 85 10.31 -10.99 -2.91
N LEU A 86 10.61 -9.70 -2.84
CA LEU A 86 10.47 -8.91 -1.61
C LEU A 86 9.01 -8.80 -1.16
N MET A 87 8.09 -8.58 -2.10
CA MET A 87 6.65 -8.59 -1.79
C MET A 87 6.20 -9.94 -1.23
N TYR A 88 6.70 -11.05 -1.78
CA TYR A 88 6.38 -12.38 -1.28
C TYR A 88 6.94 -12.62 0.13
N GLU A 89 8.19 -12.24 0.38
CA GLU A 89 8.81 -12.35 1.71
C GLU A 89 8.03 -11.55 2.76
N ASP A 90 7.65 -10.31 2.46
CA ASP A 90 6.85 -9.46 3.35
C ASP A 90 5.44 -10.03 3.60
N ILE A 91 4.81 -10.65 2.58
CA ILE A 91 3.52 -11.36 2.75
C ILE A 91 3.65 -12.51 3.75
N VAL A 92 4.70 -13.32 3.61
CA VAL A 92 4.93 -14.50 4.47
C VAL A 92 5.22 -14.06 5.90
N GLU A 93 6.10 -13.08 6.09
CA GLU A 93 6.42 -12.55 7.40
C GLU A 93 5.20 -11.92 8.07
N TRP A 94 4.43 -11.12 7.35
CA TRP A 94 3.24 -10.47 7.90
C TRP A 94 2.18 -11.49 8.35
N ARG A 95 1.97 -12.56 7.57
CA ARG A 95 1.06 -13.66 7.96
C ARG A 95 1.51 -14.36 9.25
N GLY A 96 2.81 -14.54 9.45
CA GLY A 96 3.35 -15.12 10.69
C GLY A 96 2.98 -14.32 11.93
N HIS A 97 2.91 -13.00 11.80
CA HIS A 97 2.61 -12.07 12.90
C HIS A 97 1.12 -11.71 13.05
N ASN A 98 0.26 -12.01 12.07
CA ASN A 98 -1.14 -11.58 12.06
C ASN A 98 -2.09 -12.78 11.84
N PRO A 99 -2.43 -13.53 12.91
CA PRO A 99 -3.43 -14.60 12.83
C PRO A 99 -4.83 -14.05 12.51
N PRO A 100 -5.75 -14.86 11.95
CA PRO A 100 -7.10 -14.42 11.61
C PRO A 100 -7.85 -13.80 12.80
N PRO A 101 -8.69 -12.74 12.56
CA PRO A 101 -9.00 -12.14 11.27
C PRO A 101 -7.97 -11.10 10.82
N ALA A 102 -7.47 -11.29 9.59
CA ALA A 102 -6.45 -10.44 8.97
C ALA A 102 -6.76 -10.32 7.47
N THR A 103 -6.66 -9.13 6.89
CA THR A 103 -6.98 -8.89 5.47
C THR A 103 -5.79 -8.28 4.75
N ILE A 104 -5.35 -8.96 3.69
CA ILE A 104 -4.27 -8.50 2.81
C ILE A 104 -4.91 -7.88 1.58
N MET A 105 -4.54 -6.64 1.24
CA MET A 105 -4.95 -6.00 0.00
C MET A 105 -3.72 -5.76 -0.87
N ILE A 106 -3.61 -6.53 -1.95
CA ILE A 106 -2.59 -6.33 -2.99
C ILE A 106 -3.20 -5.43 -4.05
N THR A 107 -2.70 -4.20 -4.18
CA THR A 107 -3.20 -3.26 -5.17
C THR A 107 -2.34 -3.34 -6.43
N TRP A 108 -2.86 -3.95 -7.50
CA TRP A 108 -2.48 -3.59 -8.87
C TRP A 108 -3.48 -2.52 -9.33
N MET A 109 -2.99 -1.38 -9.85
CA MET A 109 -3.77 -0.24 -10.38
C MET A 109 -5.07 0.18 -9.65
N VAL A 110 -5.09 1.44 -9.18
CA VAL A 110 -6.36 2.14 -8.93
C VAL A 110 -6.77 2.87 -10.21
N THR A 111 -7.39 2.18 -11.17
CA THR A 111 -8.17 2.90 -12.17
C THR A 111 -9.47 3.33 -11.50
N SER A 112 -9.55 4.62 -11.15
CA SER A 112 -10.83 5.24 -10.81
C SER A 112 -11.62 5.39 -12.12
N PRO A 113 -12.81 4.79 -12.29
CA PRO A 113 -13.73 5.25 -13.31
C PRO A 113 -14.38 6.55 -12.80
N GLY A 114 -14.24 7.65 -13.55
CA GLY A 114 -15.05 8.86 -13.36
C GLY A 114 -14.24 10.13 -13.13
N ILE A 115 -13.84 10.78 -14.23
CA ILE A 115 -14.12 12.20 -14.45
C ILE A 115 -15.40 12.23 -15.30
#